data_AF-A0A950H1U5-F1
#
_entry.id   AF-A0A950H1U5-F1
#
_cell.length_a   1.000
_cell.length_b   1.000
_cell.length_c   1.000
_cell.angle_alpha   90.00
_cell.angle_beta   90.00
_cell.angle_gamma   90.00
#
_symmetry.space_group_name_H-M   'P 1'
#
loop_
_entity.id
_entity.type
_entity.pdbx_description
1 polymer ?
#
loop_
_entity_poly.entity_id
_entity_poly.type
_entity_poly.pdbx_seq_one_letter_code
_entity_poly.pdbx_strand_id
1 'polypeptide(L)'
;AAVRAVAALDEPTEDNPLAGESDIRRIFGAAPGRYGVGLSARLAEGEWRTRDELAEVYLAAASHAYYGANLEGEEAGAAFAANVAAADAFVHVQDMPGQDALDSDAFAEHEGGFAAAAAMLDNAPALYHLDATVPGETRVRTLPENVARALRARATNPRWLKGQMRHGHRGAAEIAETVDNLFAFAALTDAAPSRHFDLLFDATCGDETVRAFLKRANPQAAEAIAKKFEEAARRGFWTSRRNSTAAILADMQRLA
;
A
#
# COMPACT_ATOMS: atom_id res chain seq x y z
N ALA A 1 6.04 26.51 9.89
CA ALA A 1 5.74 27.95 10.14
C ALA A 1 4.24 28.17 10.30
N ALA A 2 3.42 27.75 9.32
CA ALA A 2 1.96 27.85 9.40
C ALA A 2 1.36 27.23 10.68
N VAL A 3 1.75 25.99 11.04
CA VAL A 3 1.27 25.33 12.27
C VAL A 3 1.50 26.18 13.52
N ARG A 4 2.69 26.80 13.68
CA ARG A 4 2.97 27.73 14.81
C ARG A 4 2.07 28.96 14.76
N ALA A 5 1.86 29.52 13.58
CA ALA A 5 1.08 30.73 13.42
C ALA A 5 -0.39 30.49 13.82
N VAL A 6 -0.96 29.36 13.42
CA VAL A 6 -2.34 28.96 13.78
C VAL A 6 -2.44 28.61 15.26
N ALA A 7 -1.50 27.84 15.81
CA ALA A 7 -1.50 27.46 17.23
C ALA A 7 -1.34 28.65 18.20
N ALA A 8 -0.81 29.78 17.71
CA ALA A 8 -0.61 31.00 18.50
C ALA A 8 -1.80 31.97 18.47
N LEU A 9 -2.86 31.65 17.74
CA LEU A 9 -4.08 32.46 17.71
C LEU A 9 -4.84 32.32 19.04
N ASP A 10 -5.38 33.43 19.53
CA ASP A 10 -6.25 33.48 20.71
C ASP A 10 -7.68 33.12 20.29
N GLU A 11 -7.90 31.83 20.08
CA GLU A 11 -9.16 31.26 19.62
C GLU A 11 -9.60 30.14 20.58
N PRO A 12 -10.92 29.93 20.75
CA PRO A 12 -11.44 28.78 21.49
C PRO A 12 -10.94 27.45 20.90
N THR A 13 -10.60 26.48 21.74
CA THR A 13 -10.10 25.15 21.29
C THR A 13 -11.12 24.39 20.43
N GLU A 14 -12.41 24.69 20.56
CA GLU A 14 -13.48 24.14 19.71
C GLU A 14 -13.37 24.58 18.24
N ASP A 15 -12.88 25.80 18.00
CA ASP A 15 -12.68 26.36 16.66
C ASP A 15 -11.25 26.12 16.16
N ASN A 16 -10.29 26.07 17.08
CA ASN A 16 -8.88 25.85 16.80
C ASN A 16 -8.30 24.79 17.74
N PRO A 17 -8.31 23.50 17.33
CA PRO A 17 -7.79 22.43 18.16
C PRO A 17 -6.27 22.56 18.41
N LEU A 18 -5.55 23.36 17.61
CA LEU A 18 -4.12 23.63 17.85
C LEU A 18 -3.90 24.70 18.93
N ALA A 19 -4.89 25.55 19.21
CA ALA A 19 -4.82 26.55 20.28
C ALA A 19 -4.87 25.84 21.63
N GLY A 20 -3.72 25.77 22.31
CA GLY A 20 -3.55 25.12 23.60
C GLY A 20 -2.86 23.76 23.57
N GLU A 21 -2.48 23.25 22.40
CA GLU A 21 -1.69 22.03 22.30
C GLU A 21 -0.25 22.22 22.80
N SER A 22 0.20 21.33 23.69
CA SER A 22 1.56 21.34 24.22
C SER A 22 2.60 20.83 23.21
N ASP A 23 2.16 20.01 22.24
CA ASP A 23 3.01 19.47 21.18
C ASP A 23 2.41 19.71 19.80
N ILE A 24 2.93 20.73 19.12
CA ILE A 24 2.48 21.14 17.78
C ILE A 24 3.31 20.53 16.65
N ARG A 25 4.06 19.45 16.90
CA ARG A 25 4.78 18.73 15.84
C ARG A 25 3.77 18.04 14.91
N ARG A 26 3.77 18.43 13.64
CA ARG A 26 2.85 17.94 12.59
C ARG A 26 3.54 17.60 11.27
N ILE A 27 4.85 17.86 11.16
CA ILE A 27 5.64 17.58 9.95
C ILE A 27 6.64 16.49 10.33
N PHE A 28 6.44 15.32 9.76
CA PHE A 28 7.21 14.12 10.05
C PHE A 28 7.75 13.50 8.76
N GLY A 29 8.80 12.70 8.89
CA GLY A 29 9.38 11.97 7.77
C GLY A 29 10.44 10.98 8.23
N ALA A 30 11.18 10.47 7.24
CA ALA A 30 12.32 9.58 7.48
C ALA A 30 13.42 10.27 8.29
N ALA A 31 14.25 9.47 8.97
CA ALA A 31 15.47 9.97 9.57
C ALA A 31 16.37 10.66 8.52
N PRO A 32 17.21 11.63 8.90
CA PRO A 32 18.16 12.26 7.99
C PRO A 32 19.05 11.24 7.26
N GLY A 33 19.10 11.33 5.94
CA GLY A 33 19.85 10.39 5.10
C GLY A 33 19.17 9.02 4.88
N ARG A 34 17.93 8.84 5.34
CA ARG A 34 17.07 7.69 5.04
C ARG A 34 15.92 8.09 4.11
N TYR A 35 15.37 7.10 3.41
CA TYR A 35 14.25 7.25 2.48
C TYR A 35 13.30 6.06 2.63
N GLY A 36 12.02 6.28 2.31
CA GLY A 36 10.97 5.28 2.36
C GLY A 36 10.55 4.90 3.79
N VAL A 37 9.59 3.98 3.89
CA VAL A 37 9.08 3.48 5.18
C VAL A 37 9.49 2.02 5.47
N GLY A 38 10.24 1.38 4.57
CA GLY A 38 10.88 0.09 4.79
C GLY A 38 9.94 -1.12 4.80
N LEU A 39 8.67 -0.94 4.42
CA LEU A 39 7.65 -1.97 4.48
C LEU A 39 7.79 -2.97 3.33
N SER A 40 8.13 -2.52 2.13
CA SER A 40 8.32 -3.38 0.96
C SER A 40 9.41 -4.44 1.20
N ALA A 41 10.53 -4.03 1.80
CA ALA A 41 11.60 -4.96 2.17
C ALA A 41 11.11 -5.99 3.21
N ARG A 42 10.40 -5.52 4.25
CA ARG A 42 9.88 -6.41 5.30
C ARG A 42 8.85 -7.39 4.77
N LEU A 43 7.96 -6.93 3.88
CA LEU A 43 6.96 -7.77 3.21
C LEU A 43 7.61 -8.81 2.29
N ALA A 44 8.67 -8.45 1.58
CA ALA A 44 9.41 -9.33 0.69
C ALA A 44 10.21 -10.41 1.44
N GLU A 45 10.81 -10.08 2.59
CA GLU A 45 11.49 -11.04 3.47
C GLU A 45 10.51 -12.10 4.02
N GLY A 46 9.26 -11.73 4.25
CA GLY A 46 8.21 -12.63 4.75
C GLY A 46 8.34 -13.02 6.23
N GLU A 47 9.36 -12.50 6.93
CA GLU A 47 9.67 -12.80 8.34
C GLU A 47 8.79 -12.04 9.36
N TRP A 48 7.62 -11.57 8.95
CA TRP A 48 6.65 -10.91 9.83
C TRP A 48 5.48 -11.82 10.14
N ARG A 49 4.95 -11.72 11.36
CA ARG A 49 3.89 -12.61 11.88
C ARG A 49 2.55 -11.91 12.03
N THR A 50 2.56 -10.64 12.41
CA THR A 50 1.36 -9.84 12.68
C THR A 50 1.39 -8.54 11.88
N ARG A 51 0.22 -7.92 11.73
CA ARG A 51 0.11 -6.57 11.16
C ARG A 51 0.80 -5.54 12.07
N ASP A 52 0.80 -5.76 13.38
CA ASP A 52 1.46 -4.90 14.37
C ASP A 52 2.98 -4.81 14.16
N GLU A 53 3.65 -5.92 13.83
CA GLU A 53 5.08 -5.89 13.48
C GLU A 53 5.36 -4.99 12.25
N LEU A 54 4.41 -4.87 11.31
CA LEU A 54 4.52 -3.96 10.17
C LEU A 54 4.20 -2.51 10.57
N ALA A 55 3.22 -2.32 11.45
CA ALA A 55 2.89 -1.02 12.02
C ALA A 55 4.08 -0.39 12.77
N GLU A 56 4.81 -1.18 13.55
CA GLU A 56 6.03 -0.74 14.24
C GLU A 56 7.10 -0.26 13.25
N VAL A 57 7.30 -0.96 12.13
CA VAL A 57 8.23 -0.54 11.07
C VAL A 57 7.82 0.82 10.49
N TYR A 58 6.53 1.01 10.19
CA TYR A 58 6.02 2.29 9.69
C TYR A 58 6.23 3.43 10.69
N LEU A 59 5.83 3.23 11.95
CA LEU A 59 5.99 4.24 13.00
C LEU A 59 7.46 4.62 13.20
N ALA A 60 8.36 3.63 13.27
CA ALA A 60 9.78 3.87 13.41
C ALA A 60 10.34 4.66 12.22
N ALA A 61 9.97 4.29 10.99
CA ALA A 61 10.50 4.91 9.79
C ALA A 61 10.05 6.37 9.61
N ALA A 62 8.80 6.71 9.96
CA ALA A 62 8.25 8.05 9.78
C ALA A 62 8.34 8.96 11.02
N SER A 63 9.02 8.53 12.08
CA SER A 63 8.99 9.20 13.40
C SER A 63 9.83 10.47 13.55
N HIS A 64 10.51 10.98 12.51
CA HIS A 64 11.40 12.14 12.66
C HIS A 64 10.68 13.45 12.36
N ALA A 65 10.68 14.38 13.32
CA ALA A 65 10.01 15.66 13.20
C ALA A 65 10.91 16.72 12.55
N TYR A 66 10.31 17.49 11.64
CA TYR A 66 10.98 18.57 10.91
C TYR A 66 10.30 19.91 11.21
N TYR A 67 10.87 20.72 12.11
CA TYR A 67 10.21 21.95 12.58
C TYR A 67 11.13 23.14 12.87
N GLY A 68 10.94 24.28 12.19
CA GLY A 68 11.73 25.48 12.45
C GLY A 68 13.13 25.47 11.82
N ALA A 69 13.93 26.50 12.11
CA ALA A 69 15.15 26.78 11.38
C ALA A 69 16.32 25.83 11.69
N ASN A 70 16.26 25.07 12.80
CA ASN A 70 17.37 24.28 13.32
C ASN A 70 17.02 22.80 13.61
N LEU A 71 15.83 22.32 13.22
CA LEU A 71 15.44 20.92 13.46
C LEU A 71 15.58 20.13 12.16
N GLU A 72 16.76 19.52 12.00
CA GLU A 72 17.18 18.71 10.86
C GLU A 72 16.71 17.25 11.00
N GLY A 73 15.45 17.01 11.38
CA GLY A 73 14.91 15.65 11.58
C GLY A 73 15.28 15.05 12.93
N GLU A 74 14.63 15.50 13.99
CA GLU A 74 14.79 14.93 15.34
C GLU A 74 13.86 13.75 15.56
N GLU A 75 14.34 12.71 16.26
CA GLU A 75 13.50 11.57 16.63
C GLU A 75 12.34 12.04 17.52
N ALA A 76 11.11 11.74 17.09
CA ALA A 76 9.88 12.19 17.73
C ALA A 76 8.79 11.10 17.69
N GLY A 77 9.17 9.83 17.90
CA GLY A 77 8.28 8.67 17.81
C GLY A 77 7.00 8.77 18.64
N ALA A 78 7.10 9.22 19.89
CA ALA A 78 5.93 9.40 20.74
C ALA A 78 4.96 10.46 20.19
N ALA A 79 5.48 11.56 19.63
CA ALA A 79 4.66 12.60 19.03
C ALA A 79 4.01 12.13 17.72
N PHE A 80 4.74 11.40 16.88
CA PHE A 80 4.19 10.83 15.67
C PHE A 80 3.06 9.83 15.99
N ALA A 81 3.30 8.90 16.91
CA ALA A 81 2.28 7.94 17.34
C ALA A 81 1.04 8.64 17.93
N ALA A 82 1.20 9.69 18.73
CA ALA A 82 0.08 10.46 19.24
C ALA A 82 -0.75 11.12 18.12
N ASN A 83 -0.10 11.66 17.08
CA ASN A 83 -0.79 12.21 15.92
C ASN A 83 -1.54 11.13 15.12
N VAL A 84 -0.94 9.95 14.94
CA VAL A 84 -1.59 8.81 14.26
C VAL A 84 -2.80 8.32 15.06
N ALA A 85 -2.68 8.21 16.38
CA ALA A 85 -3.75 7.78 17.28
C ALA A 85 -4.93 8.78 17.32
N ALA A 86 -4.67 10.07 17.14
CA ALA A 86 -5.68 11.12 17.17
C ALA A 86 -6.27 11.46 15.79
N ALA A 87 -5.74 10.92 14.69
CA ALA A 87 -6.18 11.27 13.35
C ALA A 87 -7.59 10.76 13.05
N ASP A 88 -8.47 11.61 12.52
CA ASP A 88 -9.78 11.20 12.00
C ASP A 88 -9.71 10.66 10.57
N ALA A 89 -8.71 11.11 9.80
CA ALA A 89 -8.55 10.76 8.40
C ALA A 89 -7.09 10.74 7.95
N PHE A 90 -6.81 9.89 6.97
CA PHE A 90 -5.60 9.91 6.17
C PHE A 90 -5.93 10.32 4.74
N VAL A 91 -5.09 11.16 4.14
CA VAL A 91 -5.26 11.57 2.74
C VAL A 91 -3.95 11.38 2.01
N HIS A 92 -3.95 10.50 1.02
CA HIS A 92 -2.86 10.38 0.06
C HIS A 92 -3.25 11.03 -1.27
N VAL A 93 -2.39 11.88 -1.81
CA VAL A 93 -2.62 12.57 -3.09
C VAL A 93 -1.80 11.90 -4.19
N GLN A 94 -2.43 11.66 -5.35
CA GLN A 94 -1.76 11.20 -6.56
C GLN A 94 -2.04 12.18 -7.71
N ASP A 95 -0.99 12.60 -8.40
CA ASP A 95 -1.04 13.52 -9.55
C ASP A 95 -0.51 12.87 -10.85
N MET A 96 0.00 11.64 -10.78
CA MET A 96 0.56 10.91 -11.93
C MET A 96 -0.52 10.07 -12.66
N PRO A 97 -0.91 10.41 -13.90
CA PRO A 97 -1.98 9.68 -14.61
C PRO A 97 -1.60 8.25 -15.02
N GLY A 98 -0.30 7.95 -15.06
CA GLY A 98 0.25 6.66 -15.50
C GLY A 98 0.34 5.60 -14.42
N GLN A 99 0.09 5.96 -13.16
CA GLN A 99 0.17 5.05 -12.02
C GLN A 99 -1.21 4.83 -11.41
N ASP A 100 -1.35 3.76 -10.63
CA ASP A 100 -2.49 3.54 -9.77
C ASP A 100 -2.06 2.80 -8.50
N ALA A 101 -3.00 2.59 -7.59
CA ALA A 101 -2.73 1.98 -6.28
C ALA A 101 -1.94 0.66 -6.34
N LEU A 102 -2.17 -0.16 -7.38
CA LEU A 102 -1.52 -1.47 -7.50
C LEU A 102 -0.30 -1.44 -8.43
N ASP A 103 0.14 -0.27 -8.89
CA ASP A 103 1.26 -0.11 -9.84
C ASP A 103 2.58 0.17 -9.13
N SER A 104 2.52 0.71 -7.91
CA SER A 104 3.69 0.95 -7.06
C SER A 104 3.41 0.53 -5.63
N ASP A 105 4.41 -0.08 -5.01
CA ASP A 105 4.43 -0.45 -3.61
C ASP A 105 4.28 0.76 -2.67
N ALA A 106 4.77 1.93 -3.08
CA ALA A 106 4.71 3.17 -2.31
C ALA A 106 3.30 3.53 -1.82
N PHE A 107 2.26 3.23 -2.60
CA PHE A 107 0.87 3.47 -2.17
C PHE A 107 0.48 2.56 -1.00
N ALA A 108 0.78 1.26 -1.10
CA ALA A 108 0.51 0.30 -0.03
C ALA A 108 1.36 0.63 1.21
N GLU A 109 2.62 1.00 1.02
CA GLU A 109 3.52 1.42 2.10
C GLU A 109 2.97 2.61 2.90
N HIS A 110 2.52 3.68 2.23
CA HIS A 110 2.08 4.89 2.91
C HIS A 110 0.63 4.80 3.38
N GLU A 111 -0.32 4.45 2.50
CA GLU A 111 -1.75 4.33 2.86
C GLU A 111 -1.96 3.14 3.80
N GLY A 112 -1.31 2.01 3.52
CA GLY A 112 -1.43 0.81 4.33
C GLY A 112 -0.60 0.84 5.60
N GLY A 113 0.63 1.34 5.56
CA GLY A 113 1.46 1.49 6.76
C GLY A 113 0.79 2.39 7.79
N PHE A 114 0.19 3.51 7.36
CA PHE A 114 -0.59 4.37 8.25
C PHE A 114 -1.80 3.64 8.83
N ALA A 115 -2.55 2.90 8.01
CA ALA A 115 -3.71 2.15 8.47
C ALA A 115 -3.34 1.08 9.52
N ALA A 116 -2.25 0.35 9.30
CA ALA A 116 -1.72 -0.62 10.24
C ALA A 116 -1.30 0.05 11.56
N ALA A 117 -0.60 1.18 11.48
CA ALA A 117 -0.18 1.96 12.65
C ALA A 117 -1.36 2.52 13.44
N ALA A 118 -2.37 3.08 12.77
CA ALA A 118 -3.58 3.56 13.41
C ALA A 118 -4.32 2.41 14.13
N ALA A 119 -4.49 1.27 13.47
CA ALA A 119 -5.16 0.11 14.06
C ALA A 119 -4.43 -0.42 15.31
N MET A 120 -3.09 -0.48 15.27
CA MET A 120 -2.27 -0.88 16.43
C MET A 120 -2.39 0.11 17.61
N LEU A 121 -2.73 1.36 17.32
CA LEU A 121 -2.97 2.42 18.30
C LEU A 121 -4.47 2.58 18.65
N ASP A 122 -5.27 1.54 18.43
CA ASP A 122 -6.72 1.49 18.69
C ASP A 122 -7.53 2.58 17.95
N ASN A 123 -7.05 3.02 16.78
CA ASN A 123 -7.70 4.01 15.92
C ASN A 123 -8.12 3.42 14.56
N ALA A 124 -9.18 3.96 13.96
CA ALA A 124 -9.71 3.53 12.66
C ALA A 124 -10.10 4.75 11.79
N PRO A 125 -9.12 5.55 11.33
CA PRO A 125 -9.36 6.76 10.54
C PRO A 125 -9.95 6.44 9.17
N ALA A 126 -10.68 7.40 8.61
CA ALA A 126 -11.10 7.32 7.22
C ALA A 126 -9.89 7.45 6.28
N LEU A 127 -9.66 6.46 5.42
CA LEU A 127 -8.54 6.44 4.50
C LEU A 127 -8.99 6.90 3.11
N TYR A 128 -8.46 8.03 2.65
CA TYR A 128 -8.80 8.63 1.36
C TYR A 128 -7.60 8.66 0.42
N HIS A 129 -7.90 8.33 -0.84
CA HIS A 129 -7.02 8.56 -1.96
C HIS A 129 -7.61 9.66 -2.85
N LEU A 130 -6.85 10.74 -3.01
CA LEU A 130 -7.20 11.92 -3.77
C LEU A 130 -6.47 11.89 -5.12
N ASP A 131 -7.26 11.72 -6.17
CA ASP A 131 -6.81 11.70 -7.57
C ASP A 131 -6.86 13.13 -8.13
N ALA A 132 -5.69 13.73 -8.32
CA ALA A 132 -5.47 15.06 -8.87
C ALA A 132 -4.79 15.03 -10.25
N THR A 133 -4.89 13.89 -10.96
CA THR A 133 -4.25 13.67 -12.27
C THR A 133 -4.79 14.58 -13.38
N VAL A 134 -5.99 15.13 -13.19
CA VAL A 134 -6.60 16.12 -14.07
C VAL A 134 -6.71 17.46 -13.32
N PRO A 135 -5.93 18.49 -13.70
CA PRO A 135 -6.01 19.80 -13.07
C PRO A 135 -7.44 20.37 -13.07
N GLY A 136 -7.93 20.77 -11.90
CA GLY A 136 -9.29 21.29 -11.72
C GLY A 136 -10.38 20.23 -11.53
N GLU A 137 -10.06 18.94 -11.68
CA GLU A 137 -11.00 17.82 -11.45
C GLU A 137 -10.46 16.84 -10.39
N THR A 138 -10.49 17.25 -9.13
CA THR A 138 -10.09 16.37 -8.03
C THR A 138 -11.16 15.32 -7.72
N ARG A 139 -10.76 14.05 -7.63
CA ARG A 139 -11.65 12.94 -7.27
C ARG A 139 -11.16 12.25 -6.01
N VAL A 140 -11.96 12.30 -4.95
CA VAL A 140 -11.66 11.62 -3.69
C VAL A 140 -12.37 10.27 -3.65
N ARG A 141 -11.66 9.23 -3.24
CA ARG A 141 -12.20 7.88 -3.03
C ARG A 141 -11.70 7.34 -1.71
N THR A 142 -12.46 6.45 -1.09
CA THR A 142 -11.93 5.65 0.01
C THR A 142 -10.85 4.69 -0.51
N LEU A 143 -9.90 4.30 0.34
CA LEU A 143 -8.86 3.33 -0.02
C LEU A 143 -9.46 2.01 -0.60
N PRO A 144 -10.50 1.38 -0.01
CA PRO A 144 -11.12 0.19 -0.61
C PRO A 144 -11.69 0.42 -2.02
N GLU A 145 -12.30 1.58 -2.29
CA GLU A 145 -12.78 1.94 -3.63
C GLU A 145 -11.62 2.13 -4.60
N ASN A 146 -10.53 2.75 -4.14
CA ASN A 146 -9.34 3.01 -4.95
C ASN A 146 -8.64 1.70 -5.37
N VAL A 147 -8.40 0.79 -4.42
CA VAL A 147 -7.82 -0.55 -4.69
C VAL A 147 -8.72 -1.34 -5.63
N ALA A 148 -10.04 -1.32 -5.38
CA ALA A 148 -11.01 -2.00 -6.24
C ALA A 148 -11.09 -1.42 -7.66
N ARG A 149 -10.90 -0.10 -7.82
CA ARG A 149 -10.79 0.57 -9.12
C ARG A 149 -9.53 0.12 -9.85
N ALA A 150 -8.36 0.22 -9.23
CA ALA A 150 -7.08 -0.17 -9.81
C ALA A 150 -7.11 -1.64 -10.28
N LEU A 151 -7.65 -2.52 -9.45
CA LEU A 151 -7.82 -3.93 -9.76
C LEU A 151 -8.64 -4.13 -11.04
N ARG A 152 -9.85 -3.56 -11.10
CA ARG A 152 -10.79 -3.81 -12.21
C ARG A 152 -10.43 -3.05 -13.48
N ALA A 153 -9.98 -1.80 -13.35
CA ALA A 153 -9.70 -0.93 -14.49
C ALA A 153 -8.41 -1.35 -15.21
N ARG A 154 -7.43 -1.89 -14.47
CA ARG A 154 -6.08 -2.14 -14.99
C ARG A 154 -5.59 -3.56 -14.71
N ALA A 155 -5.43 -3.98 -13.45
CA ALA A 155 -4.77 -5.25 -13.12
C ALA A 155 -5.43 -6.50 -13.75
N THR A 156 -6.76 -6.54 -13.78
CA THR A 156 -7.53 -7.64 -14.39
C THR A 156 -8.02 -7.32 -15.80
N ASN A 157 -7.62 -6.19 -16.39
CA ASN A 157 -8.09 -5.76 -17.69
C ASN A 157 -7.36 -6.54 -18.79
N PRO A 158 -8.08 -7.28 -19.67
CA PRO A 158 -7.45 -8.03 -20.75
C PRO A 158 -6.61 -7.18 -21.71
N ARG A 159 -6.95 -5.89 -21.88
CA ARG A 159 -6.18 -4.97 -22.72
C ARG A 159 -4.83 -4.65 -22.10
N TRP A 160 -4.78 -4.45 -20.79
CA TRP A 160 -3.53 -4.19 -20.07
C TRP A 160 -2.65 -5.43 -20.04
N LEU A 161 -3.21 -6.60 -19.70
CA LEU A 161 -2.48 -7.88 -19.72
C LEU A 161 -1.89 -8.18 -21.11
N LYS A 162 -2.69 -8.07 -22.18
CA LYS A 162 -2.19 -8.18 -23.56
C LYS A 162 -1.16 -7.10 -23.92
N GLY A 163 -1.25 -5.94 -23.28
CA GLY A 163 -0.23 -4.88 -23.28
C GLY A 163 1.10 -5.41 -22.77
N GLN A 164 1.12 -5.79 -21.50
CA GLN A 164 2.30 -6.32 -20.81
C GLN A 164 2.90 -7.52 -21.55
N MET A 165 2.07 -8.42 -22.08
CA MET A 165 2.53 -9.60 -22.81
C MET A 165 3.40 -9.30 -24.05
N ARG A 166 3.30 -8.09 -24.64
CA ARG A 166 4.17 -7.68 -25.75
C ARG A 166 5.60 -7.30 -25.31
N HIS A 167 5.82 -7.13 -24.01
CA HIS A 167 7.09 -6.68 -23.43
C HIS A 167 7.87 -7.81 -22.73
N GLY A 168 7.54 -9.08 -23.02
CA GLY A 168 8.33 -10.25 -22.60
C GLY A 168 8.63 -10.27 -21.10
N HIS A 169 9.91 -10.34 -20.77
CA HIS A 169 10.37 -10.45 -19.38
C HIS A 169 9.89 -9.30 -18.48
N ARG A 170 9.99 -8.04 -18.93
CA ARG A 170 9.55 -6.88 -18.14
C ARG A 170 8.03 -6.90 -17.97
N GLY A 171 7.29 -7.20 -19.03
CA GLY A 171 5.83 -7.31 -18.94
C GLY A 171 5.35 -8.33 -17.91
N ALA A 172 6.01 -9.48 -17.83
CA ALA A 172 5.72 -10.48 -16.79
C ALA A 172 6.10 -10.00 -15.37
N ALA A 173 7.20 -9.26 -15.23
CA ALA A 173 7.59 -8.66 -13.95
C ALA A 173 6.56 -7.66 -13.43
N GLU A 174 5.98 -6.82 -14.29
CA GLU A 174 4.94 -5.85 -13.94
C GLU A 174 3.63 -6.53 -13.45
N ILE A 175 3.31 -7.69 -14.03
CA ILE A 175 2.18 -8.51 -13.56
C ILE A 175 2.48 -9.07 -12.17
N ALA A 176 3.71 -9.52 -11.91
CA ALA A 176 4.12 -10.00 -10.59
C ALA A 176 4.09 -8.89 -9.53
N GLU A 177 4.63 -7.72 -9.86
CA GLU A 177 4.62 -6.53 -9.00
C GLU A 177 3.18 -6.11 -8.63
N THR A 178 2.24 -6.21 -9.58
CA THR A 178 0.81 -5.98 -9.30
C THR A 178 0.23 -6.97 -8.27
N VAL A 179 0.64 -8.24 -8.32
CA VAL A 179 0.21 -9.27 -7.35
C VAL A 179 0.81 -8.98 -5.98
N ASP A 180 2.09 -8.59 -5.93
CA ASP A 180 2.77 -8.19 -4.69
C ASP A 180 2.12 -6.97 -4.05
N ASN A 181 1.75 -5.96 -4.84
CA ASN A 181 1.08 -4.76 -4.34
C ASN A 181 -0.31 -5.05 -3.76
N LEU A 182 -1.10 -5.95 -4.39
CA LEU A 182 -2.38 -6.38 -3.82
C LEU A 182 -2.18 -7.12 -2.50
N PHE A 183 -1.13 -7.96 -2.42
CA PHE A 183 -0.75 -8.64 -1.19
C PHE A 183 -0.34 -7.65 -0.08
N ALA A 184 0.45 -6.62 -0.41
CA ALA A 184 0.85 -5.58 0.53
C ALA A 184 -0.37 -4.86 1.14
N PHE A 185 -1.36 -4.50 0.32
CA PHE A 185 -2.62 -3.94 0.85
C PHE A 185 -3.36 -4.88 1.78
N ALA A 186 -3.39 -6.19 1.51
CA ALA A 186 -4.04 -7.16 2.40
C ALA A 186 -3.29 -7.35 3.72
N ALA A 187 -1.95 -7.31 3.68
CA ALA A 187 -1.12 -7.39 4.87
C ALA A 187 -1.31 -6.16 5.79
N LEU A 188 -1.39 -4.98 5.20
CA LEU A 188 -1.41 -3.71 5.92
C LEU A 188 -2.82 -3.19 6.24
N THR A 189 -3.84 -3.61 5.49
CA THR A 189 -5.20 -3.05 5.55
C THR A 189 -6.28 -4.09 5.34
N ASP A 190 -7.54 -3.71 5.53
CA ASP A 190 -8.71 -4.52 5.16
C ASP A 190 -9.29 -4.14 3.78
N ALA A 191 -8.58 -3.35 2.98
CA ALA A 191 -9.02 -2.84 1.68
C ALA A 191 -8.90 -3.87 0.53
N ALA A 192 -8.21 -5.00 0.77
CA ALA A 192 -7.97 -6.06 -0.22
C ALA A 192 -8.61 -7.40 0.21
N PRO A 193 -9.95 -7.51 0.23
CA PRO A 193 -10.64 -8.74 0.62
C PRO A 193 -10.37 -9.90 -0.35
N SER A 194 -10.51 -11.14 0.13
CA SER A 194 -10.27 -12.40 -0.63
C SER A 194 -10.80 -12.42 -2.07
N ARG A 195 -11.99 -11.84 -2.33
CA ARG A 195 -12.56 -11.77 -3.69
C ARG A 195 -11.68 -10.99 -4.69
N HIS A 196 -10.83 -10.08 -4.23
CA HIS A 196 -9.88 -9.35 -5.08
C HIS A 196 -8.78 -10.28 -5.58
N PHE A 197 -8.30 -11.19 -4.71
CA PHE A 197 -7.37 -12.24 -5.11
C PHE A 197 -8.00 -13.23 -6.08
N ASP A 198 -9.29 -13.58 -5.92
CA ASP A 198 -9.98 -14.42 -6.91
C ASP A 198 -9.97 -13.77 -8.31
N LEU A 199 -10.30 -12.48 -8.40
CA LEU A 199 -10.30 -11.74 -9.67
C LEU A 199 -8.91 -11.68 -10.29
N LEU A 200 -7.87 -11.38 -9.49
CA LEU A 200 -6.50 -11.29 -9.98
C LEU A 200 -5.95 -12.66 -10.38
N PHE A 201 -6.24 -13.70 -9.59
CA PHE A 201 -5.87 -15.07 -9.90
C PHE A 201 -6.49 -15.51 -11.22
N ASP A 202 -7.78 -15.29 -11.41
CA ASP A 202 -8.50 -15.65 -12.63
C ASP A 202 -7.94 -14.96 -13.88
N ALA A 203 -7.60 -13.68 -13.78
CA ALA A 203 -7.03 -12.91 -14.88
C ALA A 203 -5.56 -13.26 -15.18
N THR A 204 -4.85 -13.88 -14.23
CA THR A 204 -3.41 -14.19 -14.34
C THR A 204 -3.16 -15.70 -14.43
N CYS A 205 -2.98 -16.38 -13.30
CA CYS A 205 -2.70 -17.81 -13.23
C CYS A 205 -3.85 -18.68 -13.80
N GLY A 206 -5.09 -18.24 -13.61
CA GLY A 206 -6.30 -18.93 -14.04
C GLY A 206 -6.49 -18.93 -15.55
N ASP A 207 -6.08 -17.85 -16.22
CA ASP A 207 -6.11 -17.72 -17.68
C ASP A 207 -4.93 -18.49 -18.29
N GLU A 208 -5.22 -19.46 -19.15
CA GLU A 208 -4.20 -20.32 -19.76
C GLU A 208 -3.23 -19.55 -20.66
N THR A 209 -3.70 -18.51 -21.36
CA THR A 209 -2.86 -17.71 -22.25
C THR A 209 -1.88 -16.85 -21.45
N VAL A 210 -2.36 -16.21 -20.39
CA VAL A 210 -1.51 -15.41 -19.49
C VAL A 210 -0.54 -16.31 -18.73
N ARG A 211 -1.01 -17.44 -18.18
CA ARG A 211 -0.15 -18.45 -17.53
C ARG A 211 0.97 -18.93 -18.45
N ALA A 212 0.64 -19.34 -19.69
CA ALA A 212 1.65 -19.82 -20.64
C ALA A 212 2.65 -18.72 -21.02
N PHE A 213 2.21 -17.46 -21.10
CA PHE A 213 3.10 -16.32 -21.30
C PHE A 213 4.05 -16.14 -20.10
N LEU A 214 3.53 -16.08 -18.87
CA LEU A 214 4.34 -15.86 -17.66
C LEU A 214 5.44 -16.92 -17.57
N LYS A 215 5.07 -18.20 -17.68
CA LYS A 215 6.03 -19.33 -17.61
C LYS A 215 7.11 -19.26 -18.69
N ARG A 216 6.78 -18.82 -19.91
CA ARG A 216 7.74 -18.73 -21.01
C ARG A 216 8.62 -17.48 -20.93
N ALA A 217 8.02 -16.33 -20.65
CA ALA A 217 8.69 -15.03 -20.76
C ALA A 217 9.51 -14.68 -19.52
N ASN A 218 9.06 -15.10 -18.35
CA ASN A 218 9.77 -14.90 -17.09
C ASN A 218 9.35 -15.97 -16.06
N PRO A 219 10.01 -17.14 -16.07
CA PRO A 219 9.73 -18.22 -15.12
C PRO A 219 9.85 -17.79 -13.66
N GLN A 220 10.77 -16.86 -13.34
CA GLN A 220 10.94 -16.35 -11.98
C GLN A 220 9.73 -15.51 -11.54
N ALA A 221 9.18 -14.68 -12.42
CA ALA A 221 7.93 -13.96 -12.13
C ALA A 221 6.74 -14.92 -11.98
N ALA A 222 6.67 -15.98 -12.79
CA ALA A 222 5.63 -17.00 -12.65
C ALA A 222 5.71 -17.71 -11.28
N GLU A 223 6.90 -18.10 -10.87
CA GLU A 223 7.15 -18.69 -9.55
C GLU A 223 6.82 -17.71 -8.42
N ALA A 224 7.23 -16.44 -8.54
CA ALA A 224 6.94 -15.40 -7.55
C ALA A 224 5.44 -15.16 -7.37
N ILE A 225 4.69 -15.04 -8.46
CA ILE A 225 3.23 -14.91 -8.44
C ILE A 225 2.61 -16.11 -7.71
N ALA A 226 3.04 -17.32 -8.03
CA ALA A 226 2.50 -18.53 -7.41
C ALA A 226 2.75 -18.55 -5.90
N LYS A 227 4.00 -18.29 -5.48
CA LYS A 227 4.38 -18.19 -4.07
C LYS A 227 3.60 -17.11 -3.34
N LYS A 228 3.33 -15.96 -3.98
CA LYS A 228 2.59 -14.87 -3.36
C LYS A 228 1.12 -15.24 -3.12
N PHE A 229 0.49 -15.93 -4.07
CA PHE A 229 -0.86 -16.49 -3.88
C PHE A 229 -0.91 -17.58 -2.80
N GLU A 230 0.08 -18.47 -2.74
CA GLU A 230 0.19 -19.47 -1.67
C GLU A 230 0.39 -18.82 -0.30
N GLU A 231 1.20 -17.76 -0.23
CA GLU A 231 1.40 -16.97 0.98
C GLU A 231 0.11 -16.25 1.40
N ALA A 232 -0.61 -15.64 0.46
CA ALA A 232 -1.91 -15.03 0.71
C ALA A 232 -2.90 -16.04 1.29
N ALA A 233 -2.91 -17.27 0.78
CA ALA A 233 -3.74 -18.35 1.31
C ALA A 233 -3.31 -18.78 2.72
N ARG A 234 -2.01 -18.98 2.95
CA ARG A 234 -1.46 -19.37 4.25
C ARG A 234 -1.72 -18.32 5.33
N ARG A 235 -1.69 -17.03 4.98
CA ARG A 235 -1.96 -15.90 5.89
C ARG A 235 -3.45 -15.58 6.04
N GLY A 236 -4.33 -16.25 5.31
CA GLY A 236 -5.78 -16.03 5.38
C GLY A 236 -6.29 -14.82 4.60
N PHE A 237 -5.45 -14.14 3.82
CA PHE A 237 -5.85 -13.04 2.94
C PHE A 237 -6.70 -13.51 1.75
N TRP A 238 -6.47 -14.75 1.32
CA TRP A 238 -7.19 -15.36 0.23
C TRP A 238 -7.69 -16.76 0.60
N THR A 239 -8.92 -17.06 0.22
CA THR A 239 -9.47 -18.42 0.28
C THR A 239 -10.09 -18.76 -1.07
N SER A 240 -9.38 -19.59 -1.86
CA SER A 240 -9.91 -20.08 -3.13
C SER A 240 -11.04 -21.08 -2.90
N ARG A 241 -12.09 -20.97 -3.71
CA ARG A 241 -13.20 -21.95 -3.76
C ARG A 241 -12.98 -23.05 -4.80
N ARG A 242 -11.86 -23.04 -5.53
CA ARG A 242 -11.61 -23.95 -6.67
C ARG A 242 -10.57 -25.01 -6.30
N ASN A 243 -10.92 -26.27 -6.56
CA ASN A 243 -9.99 -27.41 -6.39
C ASN A 243 -8.78 -27.33 -7.34
N SER A 244 -8.92 -26.65 -8.48
CA SER A 244 -7.85 -26.52 -9.48
C SER A 244 -6.75 -25.53 -9.08
N THR A 245 -6.97 -24.68 -8.06
CA THR A 245 -6.03 -23.63 -7.68
C THR A 245 -4.66 -24.18 -7.33
N ALA A 246 -4.58 -25.20 -6.47
CA ALA A 246 -3.30 -25.79 -6.07
C ALA A 246 -2.54 -26.39 -7.26
N ALA A 247 -3.25 -27.05 -8.19
CA ALA A 247 -2.64 -27.61 -9.39
C ALA A 247 -2.10 -26.52 -10.33
N ILE A 248 -2.82 -25.41 -10.47
CA ILE A 248 -2.40 -24.26 -11.28
C ILE A 248 -1.17 -23.57 -10.68
N LEU A 249 -1.16 -23.36 -9.35
CA LEU A 249 -0.01 -22.75 -8.66
C LEU A 249 1.22 -23.65 -8.74
N ALA A 250 1.05 -24.97 -8.60
CA ALA A 250 2.13 -25.93 -8.82
C ALA A 250 2.64 -25.93 -10.27
N ASP A 251 1.75 -25.76 -11.25
CA ASP A 251 2.15 -25.65 -12.67
C ASP A 251 2.95 -24.37 -12.95
N MET A 252 2.59 -23.24 -12.33
CA MET A 252 3.33 -21.98 -12.45
C MET A 252 4.78 -22.09 -11.96
N GLN A 253 5.05 -22.98 -11.00
CA GLN A 253 6.37 -23.18 -10.40
C GLN A 253 7.23 -24.22 -11.14
N ARG A 254 6.66 -24.97 -12.10
CA ARG A 254 7.45 -25.91 -12.90
C ARG A 254 8.26 -25.13 -13.93
N LEU A 255 9.58 -25.23 -13.82
CA LEU A 255 10.49 -24.75 -14.86
C LEU A 255 10.15 -25.44 -16.20
N ALA A 256 10.13 -24.66 -17.27
CA ALA A 256 10.01 -25.14 -18.64
C ALA A 256 11.32 -25.77 -19.11
#